data_AF-C2CFX3-F1
#
_entry.id   AF-C2CFX3-F1
#
_cell.length_a   1.000
_cell.length_b   1.000
_cell.length_c   1.000
_cell.angle_alpha   90.00
_cell.angle_beta   90.00
_cell.angle_gamma   90.00
#
_symmetry.space_group_name_H-M   'P 1'
#
loop_
_entity.id
_entity.type
_entity.pdbx_description
1 polymer ?
#
loop_
_entity_poly.entity_id
_entity_poly.type
_entity_poly.pdbx_seq_one_letter_code
_entity_poly.pdbx_strand_id
1 'polypeptide(L)'
;MLTYSEFKEKSPNVDITEGLFLSLQRRIRRRIDCLTFERISDGDKTLQKRIDDVTQDIINTLYFNSRELLNNIEGNSSQNIKSESVGQYKVEYAQANSISVNEKDRFTKNVIDEMIREAFIHTGLMYRGIDDN
;
A
#
# COMPACT_ATOMS: atom_id res chain seq x y z
N MET A 1 16.99 -3.97 0.45
CA MET A 1 15.74 -3.52 1.06
C MET A 1 15.92 -2.05 1.35
N LEU A 2 15.15 -1.24 0.64
CA LEU A 2 15.26 0.22 0.64
C LEU A 2 15.07 0.81 2.04
N THR A 3 16.03 1.58 2.52
CA THR A 3 15.90 2.32 3.78
C THR A 3 15.14 3.64 3.59
N TYR A 4 14.58 4.18 4.67
CA TYR A 4 13.88 5.47 4.61
C TYR A 4 14.80 6.63 4.20
N SER A 5 16.06 6.61 4.64
CA SER A 5 17.09 7.57 4.21
C SER A 5 17.35 7.50 2.72
N GLU A 6 17.58 6.29 2.17
CA GLU A 6 17.78 6.10 0.72
C GLU A 6 16.54 6.51 -0.07
N PHE A 7 15.34 6.26 0.45
CA PHE A 7 14.10 6.70 -0.15
C PHE A 7 14.02 8.24 -0.21
N LYS A 8 14.32 8.94 0.89
CA LYS A 8 14.29 10.40 0.94
C LYS A 8 15.36 11.05 0.06
N GLU A 9 16.52 10.43 -0.10
CA GLU A 9 17.55 10.87 -1.04
C GLU A 9 17.06 10.79 -2.50
N LYS A 10 16.40 9.69 -2.86
CA LYS A 10 15.90 9.50 -4.23
C LYS A 10 14.58 10.24 -4.53
N SER A 11 13.74 10.46 -3.51
CA SER A 11 12.43 11.12 -3.62
C SER A 11 12.28 12.28 -2.62
N PRO A 12 13.02 13.39 -2.78
CA PRO A 12 13.01 14.50 -1.83
C PRO A 12 11.67 15.24 -1.74
N ASN A 13 10.87 15.19 -2.82
CA ASN A 13 9.58 15.88 -2.93
C ASN A 13 8.42 15.18 -2.21
N VAL A 14 8.64 13.94 -1.75
CA VAL A 14 7.60 13.13 -1.09
C VAL A 14 7.68 13.32 0.41
N ASP A 15 6.68 13.98 0.98
CA ASP A 15 6.59 14.23 2.42
C ASP A 15 5.72 13.17 3.13
N ILE A 16 6.37 12.08 3.52
CA ILE A 16 5.74 10.96 4.25
C ILE A 16 6.49 10.72 5.56
N THR A 17 5.76 10.26 6.58
CA THR A 17 6.36 9.85 7.85
C THR A 17 7.10 8.51 7.68
N GLU A 18 8.16 8.30 8.48
CA GLU A 18 8.92 7.03 8.46
C GLU A 18 8.02 5.83 8.80
N GLY A 19 7.09 6.00 9.74
CA GLY A 19 6.13 4.95 10.12
C GLY A 19 5.22 4.54 8.95
N LEU A 20 4.71 5.51 8.19
CA LEU A 20 3.89 5.24 7.01
C LEU A 20 4.72 4.62 5.88
N PHE A 21 5.96 5.08 5.67
CA PHE A 21 6.89 4.47 4.72
C PHE A 21 7.10 2.97 5.02
N LEU A 22 7.45 2.64 6.27
CA LEU A 22 7.70 1.24 6.67
C LEU A 22 6.44 0.38 6.54
N SER A 23 5.27 0.94 6.86
CA SER A 23 3.98 0.26 6.69
C SER A 23 3.69 -0.05 5.22
N LEU A 24 3.86 0.95 4.34
CA LEU A 24 3.68 0.80 2.89
C LEU A 24 4.67 -0.20 2.30
N GLN A 25 5.94 -0.09 2.66
CA GLN A 25 6.98 -1.01 2.21
C GLN A 25 6.65 -2.46 2.56
N ARG A 26 6.19 -2.72 3.79
CA ARG A 26 5.74 -4.07 4.21
C ARG A 26 4.53 -4.55 3.42
N ARG A 27 3.55 -3.66 3.15
CA ARG A 27 2.35 -4.00 2.38
C ARG A 27 2.71 -4.33 0.93
N ILE A 28 3.56 -3.53 0.30
CA ILE A 28 4.04 -3.73 -1.08
C ILE A 28 4.84 -5.04 -1.17
N ARG A 29 5.79 -5.27 -0.25
CA ARG A 29 6.58 -6.51 -0.19
C ARG A 29 5.68 -7.75 -0.16
N ARG A 30 4.71 -7.80 0.76
CA ARG A 30 3.75 -8.91 0.86
C ARG A 30 2.95 -9.12 -0.43
N ARG A 31 2.60 -8.04 -1.14
CA ARG A 31 1.89 -8.14 -2.42
C ARG A 31 2.79 -8.70 -3.53
N ILE A 32 4.05 -8.26 -3.59
CA ILE A 32 5.05 -8.81 -4.52
C ILE A 32 5.22 -10.31 -4.25
N ASP A 33 5.43 -10.68 -2.99
CA ASP A 33 5.60 -12.08 -2.59
C ASP A 33 4.38 -12.92 -2.97
N CYS A 34 3.17 -12.41 -2.72
CA CYS A 34 1.91 -13.06 -3.11
C CYS A 34 1.79 -13.24 -4.64
N LEU A 35 2.07 -12.19 -5.42
CA LEU A 35 1.95 -12.23 -6.88
C LEU A 35 3.05 -13.05 -7.56
N THR A 36 4.19 -13.23 -6.88
CA THR A 36 5.35 -14.00 -7.37
C THR A 36 5.48 -15.38 -6.73
N PHE A 37 4.50 -15.81 -5.91
CA PHE A 37 4.52 -17.06 -5.15
C PHE A 37 5.77 -17.27 -4.31
N GLU A 38 6.27 -16.21 -3.68
CA GLU A 38 7.46 -16.25 -2.82
C GLU A 38 8.70 -16.79 -3.56
N ARG A 39 8.72 -16.70 -4.89
CA ARG A 39 9.83 -17.22 -5.73
C ARG A 39 11.06 -16.34 -5.71
N ILE A 40 10.95 -15.12 -5.18
CA ILE A 40 12.07 -14.19 -5.10
C ILE A 40 12.89 -14.52 -3.85
N SER A 41 14.08 -15.09 -4.05
CA SER A 41 15.01 -15.34 -2.95
C SER A 41 15.68 -14.05 -2.49
N ASP A 42 15.86 -13.87 -1.18
CA ASP A 42 16.58 -12.73 -0.59
C ASP A 42 18.05 -12.61 -1.03
N GLY A 43 18.63 -13.66 -1.61
CA GLY A 43 20.00 -13.66 -2.12
C GLY A 43 20.17 -12.99 -3.49
N ASP A 44 19.09 -12.74 -4.25
CA ASP A 44 19.18 -12.16 -5.58
C ASP A 44 19.23 -10.64 -5.52
N LYS A 45 20.45 -10.09 -5.60
CA LYS A 45 20.70 -8.64 -5.57
C LYS A 45 20.02 -7.89 -6.72
N THR A 46 19.78 -8.54 -7.86
CA THR A 46 19.19 -7.88 -9.04
C THR A 46 17.68 -7.71 -8.85
N LEU A 47 17.01 -8.78 -8.42
CA LEU A 47 15.58 -8.73 -8.09
C LEU A 47 15.32 -7.84 -6.88
N GLN A 48 16.21 -7.86 -5.88
CA GLN A 48 16.08 -7.01 -4.70
C GLN A 48 16.15 -5.52 -5.05
N LYS A 49 17.03 -5.12 -5.98
CA LYS A 49 17.06 -3.74 -6.50
C LYS A 49 15.77 -3.40 -7.23
N ARG A 50 15.26 -4.32 -8.06
CA ARG A 50 13.99 -4.12 -8.78
C ARG A 50 12.81 -3.94 -7.83
N ILE A 51 12.75 -4.73 -6.75
CA ILE A 51 11.76 -4.56 -5.68
C ILE A 51 11.89 -3.18 -5.05
N ASP A 52 13.11 -2.74 -4.74
CA ASP A 52 13.36 -1.45 -4.11
C ASP A 52 12.91 -0.29 -5.03
N ASP A 53 13.19 -0.36 -6.34
CA ASP A 53 12.76 0.63 -7.34
C ASP A 53 11.23 0.64 -7.52
N VAL A 54 10.59 -0.53 -7.65
CA VAL A 54 9.12 -0.64 -7.75
C VAL A 54 8.43 -0.11 -6.50
N THR A 55 9.01 -0.37 -5.32
CA THR A 55 8.47 0.14 -4.06
C THR A 55 8.50 1.66 -4.04
N GLN A 56 9.59 2.27 -4.51
CA GLN A 56 9.70 3.72 -4.63
C GLN A 56 8.66 4.30 -5.60
N ASP A 57 8.49 3.70 -6.78
CA ASP A 57 7.54 4.16 -7.79
C ASP A 57 6.09 4.09 -7.29
N ILE A 58 5.72 3.00 -6.60
CA ILE A 58 4.40 2.85 -5.99
C ILE A 58 4.16 3.95 -4.95
N ILE A 59 5.13 4.21 -4.06
CA ILE A 59 4.99 5.23 -3.02
C ILE A 59 4.86 6.63 -3.64
N ASN A 60 5.68 6.94 -4.64
CA ASN A 60 5.60 8.20 -5.38
C ASN A 60 4.22 8.36 -6.04
N THR A 61 3.74 7.32 -6.72
CA THR A 61 2.46 7.32 -7.42
C THR A 61 1.31 7.52 -6.44
N LEU A 62 1.31 6.82 -5.31
CA LEU A 62 0.30 6.99 -4.25
C LEU A 62 0.32 8.41 -3.67
N TYR A 63 1.50 9.01 -3.52
CA TYR A 63 1.66 10.35 -2.99
C TYR A 63 1.14 11.43 -3.94
N PHE A 64 1.51 11.39 -5.22
CA PHE A 64 1.13 12.42 -6.20
C PHE A 64 -0.29 12.25 -6.74
N ASN A 65 -0.74 11.01 -6.97
CA ASN A 65 -2.05 10.76 -7.57
C ASN A 65 -3.17 10.61 -6.54
N SER A 66 -2.83 10.34 -5.27
CA SER A 66 -3.84 9.95 -4.29
C SER A 66 -3.46 10.26 -2.84
N ARG A 67 -3.09 11.51 -2.55
CA ARG A 67 -2.73 11.95 -1.19
C ARG A 67 -3.80 11.63 -0.14
N GLU A 68 -5.08 11.64 -0.52
CA GLU A 68 -6.20 11.21 0.35
C GLU A 68 -6.17 9.71 0.71
N LEU A 69 -5.60 8.85 -0.13
CA LEU A 69 -5.52 7.41 0.11
C LEU A 69 -4.39 7.09 1.11
N LEU A 70 -3.31 7.87 1.12
CA LEU A 70 -2.25 7.75 2.13
C LEU A 70 -2.78 8.02 3.55
N ASN A 71 -3.63 9.03 3.71
CA ASN A 71 -4.23 9.38 5.01
C ASN A 71 -5.14 8.26 5.56
N ASN A 72 -5.74 7.43 4.70
CA ASN A 72 -6.55 6.28 5.14
C ASN A 72 -5.68 5.10 5.61
N ILE A 73 -4.43 5.02 5.16
CA ILE A 73 -3.49 3.97 5.60
C ILE A 73 -2.93 4.30 7.00
N GLU A 74 -2.80 5.59 7.31
CA GLU A 74 -2.52 6.09 8.67
C GLU A 74 -3.74 5.98 9.61
N GLY A 75 -4.95 5.96 9.06
CA GLY A 75 -6.20 6.08 9.82
C GLY A 75 -7.01 4.79 9.95
N ASN A 76 -6.59 3.87 10.80
CA ASN A 76 -7.56 3.06 11.54
C ASN A 76 -7.90 3.78 12.86
N SER A 77 -9.20 4.10 12.99
CA SER A 77 -9.97 4.29 14.22
C SER A 77 -9.96 5.62 14.99
N SER A 78 -10.15 6.77 14.34
CA SER A 78 -10.68 7.94 15.08
C SER A 78 -11.44 8.98 14.25
N GLN A 79 -12.16 8.58 13.20
CA GLN A 79 -13.12 9.51 12.59
C GLN A 79 -14.41 9.52 13.42
N ASN A 80 -14.56 10.57 14.24
CA ASN A 80 -15.80 11.06 14.85
C ASN A 80 -16.74 9.99 15.43
N ILE A 81 -16.27 9.19 16.39
CA ILE A 81 -17.18 8.43 17.25
C ILE A 81 -17.76 9.41 18.26
N LYS A 82 -18.91 10.01 17.93
CA LYS A 82 -19.76 10.67 18.94
C LYS A 82 -20.39 9.55 19.77
N SER A 83 -19.77 9.23 20.89
CA SER A 83 -20.36 8.35 21.90
C SER A 83 -21.26 9.17 22.81
N GLU A 84 -22.58 8.96 22.71
CA GLU A 84 -23.50 9.34 23.79
C GLU A 84 -23.62 8.18 24.77
N SER A 85 -23.51 8.47 26.06
CA SER A 85 -23.62 7.49 27.13
C SER A 85 -25.07 7.50 27.63
N VAL A 86 -25.85 6.45 27.35
CA VAL A 86 -27.20 6.29 27.91
C VAL A 86 -27.16 5.14 28.92
N GLY A 87 -26.83 5.47 30.17
CA GLY A 87 -26.69 4.48 31.25
C GLY A 87 -25.41 3.62 31.14
N GLN A 88 -25.50 2.33 31.51
CA GLN A 88 -24.36 1.38 31.52
C GLN A 88 -23.95 0.86 30.13
N TYR A 89 -24.64 1.25 29.06
CA TYR A 89 -24.39 0.75 27.70
C TYR A 89 -23.90 1.88 26.78
N LYS A 90 -22.79 1.61 26.08
CA LYS A 90 -22.18 2.50 25.09
C LYS A 90 -22.74 2.12 23.71
N VAL A 91 -23.40 3.06 23.03
CA VAL A 91 -23.93 2.85 21.67
C VAL A 91 -23.12 3.69 20.68
N GLU A 92 -22.59 3.04 19.64
CA GLU A 92 -21.72 3.66 18.63
C GLU A 92 -22.49 3.79 17.31
N TYR A 93 -22.67 5.02 16.81
CA TYR A 93 -23.35 5.30 15.53
C TYR A 93 -22.32 5.72 14.47
N ALA A 94 -22.15 4.92 13.42
CA ALA A 94 -21.35 5.29 12.25
C ALA A 94 -22.22 6.05 11.22
N GLN A 95 -21.87 7.31 10.91
CA GLN A 95 -22.53 8.08 9.86
C GLN A 95 -22.05 7.65 8.47
N ALA A 96 -22.98 7.19 7.64
CA ALA A 96 -22.77 6.58 6.33
C ALA A 96 -22.73 7.59 5.16
N ASN A 97 -21.79 8.54 5.14
CA ASN A 97 -21.61 9.48 4.01
C ASN A 97 -20.15 9.62 3.54
N SER A 98 -19.43 8.51 3.43
CA SER A 98 -18.14 8.43 2.73
C SER A 98 -18.22 7.26 1.76
N ILE A 99 -17.69 7.42 0.53
CA ILE A 99 -17.33 6.28 -0.35
C ILE A 99 -16.78 5.18 0.55
N SER A 100 -17.39 3.99 0.49
CA SER A 100 -17.16 2.97 1.50
C SER A 100 -15.65 2.75 1.62
N VAL A 101 -15.11 2.71 2.85
CA VAL A 101 -13.67 2.50 3.10
C VAL A 101 -13.14 1.32 2.26
N ASN A 102 -13.99 0.33 2.01
CA ASN A 102 -13.76 -0.83 1.15
C ASN A 102 -13.48 -0.48 -0.33
N GLU A 103 -14.15 0.50 -0.93
CA GLU A 103 -13.93 0.89 -2.34
C GLU A 103 -12.60 1.61 -2.53
N LYS A 104 -12.24 2.52 -1.61
CA LYS A 104 -10.93 3.20 -1.63
C LYS A 104 -9.78 2.22 -1.40
N ASP A 105 -9.97 1.27 -0.51
CA ASP A 105 -8.98 0.24 -0.20
C ASP A 105 -8.86 -0.81 -1.32
N ARG A 106 -9.92 -1.02 -2.12
CA ARG A 106 -9.87 -1.80 -3.36
C ARG A 106 -9.13 -1.07 -4.48
N PHE A 107 -9.34 0.23 -4.64
CA PHE A 107 -8.65 1.04 -5.64
C PHE A 107 -7.13 1.07 -5.40
N THR A 108 -6.69 1.34 -4.16
CA THR A 108 -5.26 1.29 -3.82
C THR A 108 -4.65 -0.09 -4.06
N LYS A 109 -5.37 -1.16 -3.71
CA LYS A 109 -4.94 -2.53 -3.99
C LYS A 109 -4.77 -2.77 -5.49
N ASN A 110 -5.70 -2.32 -6.32
CA ASN A 110 -5.62 -2.49 -7.77
C ASN A 110 -4.42 -1.75 -8.37
N VAL A 111 -4.19 -0.49 -7.97
CA VAL A 111 -3.04 0.30 -8.43
C VAL A 111 -1.71 -0.37 -8.05
N ILE A 112 -1.59 -0.82 -6.80
CA ILE A 112 -0.40 -1.55 -6.33
C ILE A 112 -0.20 -2.84 -7.14
N ASP A 113 -1.25 -3.62 -7.32
CA ASP A 113 -1.17 -4.90 -8.02
C ASP A 113 -0.83 -4.70 -9.52
N GLU A 114 -1.34 -3.65 -10.16
CA GLU A 114 -1.07 -3.28 -11.55
C GLU A 114 0.39 -2.87 -11.74
N MET A 115 0.91 -1.97 -10.89
CA MET A 115 2.32 -1.55 -10.95
C MET A 115 3.29 -2.72 -10.69
N ILE A 116 2.94 -3.63 -9.76
CA ILE A 116 3.73 -4.85 -9.55
C ILE A 116 3.67 -5.74 -10.79
N ARG A 117 2.51 -5.87 -11.44
CA ARG A 117 2.38 -6.65 -12.69
C ARG A 117 3.25 -6.10 -13.80
N GLU A 118 3.14 -4.82 -14.10
CA GLU A 118 3.95 -4.18 -15.13
C GLU A 118 5.45 -4.39 -14.89
N ALA A 119 5.88 -4.26 -13.63
CA ALA A 119 7.27 -4.42 -13.28
C ALA A 119 7.80 -5.86 -13.41
N PHE A 120 6.99 -6.87 -13.13
CA PHE A 120 7.43 -8.27 -13.03
C PHE A 120 6.89 -9.20 -14.13
N ILE A 121 5.96 -8.78 -15.00
CA ILE A 121 5.36 -9.64 -16.03
C ILE A 121 6.41 -10.24 -16.98
N HIS A 122 7.44 -9.47 -17.33
CA HIS A 122 8.52 -9.91 -18.21
C HIS A 122 9.52 -10.87 -17.54
N THR A 123 9.45 -11.05 -16.22
CA THR A 123 10.39 -11.90 -15.48
C THR A 123 9.97 -13.37 -15.46
N GLY A 124 8.73 -13.69 -15.84
CA GLY A 124 8.17 -15.05 -15.73
C GLY A 124 7.93 -15.52 -14.29
N LEU A 125 8.15 -14.66 -13.29
CA LEU A 125 7.97 -14.97 -11.87
C LEU A 125 6.51 -14.86 -11.41
N MET A 126 5.65 -14.20 -12.19
CA MET A 126 4.28 -13.90 -11.80
C MET A 126 3.28 -15.01 -12.12
N TYR A 127 2.17 -15.03 -11.37
CA TYR A 127 1.00 -15.83 -11.72
C TYR A 127 0.44 -15.44 -13.09
N ARG A 128 0.28 -16.43 -13.99
CA ARG A 128 -0.42 -16.27 -15.27
C ARG A 128 -1.96 -16.28 -15.15
N GLY A 129 -2.51 -16.55 -13.97
CA GLY A 129 -3.95 -16.75 -13.80
C GLY A 129 -4.70 -15.49 -13.39
N ILE A 130 -4.77 -14.50 -14.28
CA ILE A 130 -6.01 -13.75 -14.43
C ILE A 130 -6.27 -13.74 -15.93
N ASP A 131 -6.96 -14.79 -16.38
CA ASP A 131 -7.78 -14.64 -17.57
C ASP A 131 -8.83 -13.58 -17.19
N ASP A 132 -8.75 -12.42 -17.84
CA ASP A 132 -9.80 -11.41 -17.80
C ASP A 132 -11.08 -12.07 -18.36
N ASN A 133 -12.02 -12.40 -17.47
CA ASN A 133 -13.39 -12.74 -17.79
C ASN A 133 -14.33 -11.83 -17.00
#